data_AF-A0A9D7MWF2-F1
#
_entry.id   AF-A0A9D7MWF2-F1
#
_cell.length_a   1.000
_cell.length_b   1.000
_cell.length_c   1.000
_cell.angle_alpha   90.00
_cell.angle_beta   90.00
_cell.angle_gamma   90.00
#
_symmetry.space_group_name_H-M   'P 1'
#
loop_
_entity.id
_entity.type
_entity.pdbx_description
1 polymer ?
#
loop_
_entity_poly.entity_id
_entity_poly.type
_entity_poly.pdbx_seq_one_letter_code
_entity_poly.pdbx_strand_id
1 'polypeptide(L)'
;MDTPHHHGTGCTFASTAAAALASGYCVADAVVLAKMATTHALRHAYAAGQGAGPVCAQSDFAQHIRNLPALHPALHPAPQAVQVPDAAGAMGAIGASSGAGFAPLIQSAMGVYAVVDSALWVRRVLAAGIRTVQLRIKDPQTPNLAAQIQEAVTIARDTPGAQLFINDHWQLAMAHGAYGVHLGQEDLEQVDLQAMRAAGLRLGLSTHSYWEVCRAWALRPSYIACGPIFATQSKDMPWIPQGLDNLRYWAQLLPLPVVGIAGIGLHNVAEVAATGAASAAVITAITQAQDPAQACRELMAGFARGASGVAAT
;
A
#
# COMPACT_ATOMS: atom_id res chain seq x y z
N MET A 1 -20.24 14.73 10.57
CA MET A 1 -21.47 13.98 10.94
C MET A 1 -22.28 14.93 11.78
N ASP A 2 -23.57 15.07 11.47
CA ASP A 2 -24.46 15.98 12.16
C ASP A 2 -25.52 15.15 12.89
N THR A 3 -25.32 14.94 14.19
CA THR A 3 -26.28 14.23 15.06
C THR A 3 -26.29 14.89 16.43
N PRO A 4 -27.46 15.22 16.99
CA PRO A 4 -27.57 15.73 18.35
C PRO A 4 -27.48 14.59 19.40
N HIS A 5 -27.39 13.33 18.97
CA HIS A 5 -27.35 12.16 19.84
C HIS A 5 -25.92 11.62 19.93
N HIS A 6 -25.24 11.97 21.01
CA HIS A 6 -23.80 11.68 21.20
C HIS A 6 -23.49 11.12 22.59
N HIS A 7 -24.51 10.79 23.39
CA HIS A 7 -24.31 10.26 24.74
C HIS A 7 -23.70 8.84 24.66
N GLY A 8 -22.68 8.57 25.48
CA GLY A 8 -21.98 7.27 25.48
C GLY A 8 -20.79 7.16 24.50
N THR A 9 -20.52 8.17 23.67
CA THR A 9 -19.36 8.17 22.74
C THR A 9 -18.02 7.92 23.45
N GLY A 10 -17.78 8.59 24.58
CA GLY A 10 -16.56 8.38 25.38
C GLY A 10 -16.44 6.95 25.91
N CYS A 11 -17.54 6.38 26.38
CA CYS A 11 -17.58 4.97 26.84
C CYS A 11 -17.32 4.00 25.69
N THR A 12 -17.94 4.20 24.52
CA THR A 12 -17.69 3.40 23.31
C THR A 12 -16.22 3.46 22.91
N PHE A 13 -15.63 4.66 22.90
CA PHE A 13 -14.21 4.83 22.56
C PHE A 13 -13.30 4.11 23.56
N ALA A 14 -13.46 4.40 24.85
CA ALA A 14 -12.59 3.86 25.90
C ALA A 14 -12.68 2.32 26.00
N SER A 15 -13.90 1.76 25.94
CA SER A 15 -14.11 0.30 25.98
C SER A 15 -13.53 -0.41 24.75
N THR A 16 -13.71 0.16 23.56
CA THR A 16 -13.13 -0.41 22.32
C THR A 16 -11.59 -0.34 22.35
N ALA A 17 -11.03 0.79 22.79
CA ALA A 17 -9.58 0.95 22.90
C ALA A 17 -8.99 -0.06 23.91
N ALA A 18 -9.61 -0.20 25.08
CA ALA A 18 -9.21 -1.17 26.09
C ALA A 18 -9.29 -2.61 25.57
N ALA A 19 -10.37 -2.97 24.87
CA ALA A 19 -10.54 -4.30 24.28
C ALA A 19 -9.47 -4.59 23.20
N ALA A 20 -9.15 -3.62 22.34
CA ALA A 20 -8.12 -3.75 21.33
C ALA A 20 -6.72 -3.93 21.97
N LEU A 21 -6.37 -3.12 22.97
CA LEU A 21 -5.12 -3.29 23.71
C LEU A 21 -5.02 -4.68 24.37
N ALA A 22 -6.11 -5.13 25.01
CA ALA A 22 -6.18 -6.46 25.60
C ALA A 22 -6.05 -7.60 24.58
N SER A 23 -6.42 -7.35 23.31
CA SER A 23 -6.27 -8.28 22.20
C SER A 23 -4.89 -8.22 21.52
N GLY A 24 -3.95 -7.42 22.05
CA GLY A 24 -2.57 -7.34 21.55
C GLY A 24 -2.32 -6.28 20.48
N TYR A 25 -3.30 -5.42 20.16
CA TYR A 25 -3.06 -4.29 19.28
C TYR A 25 -2.19 -3.23 19.98
N CYS A 26 -1.33 -2.56 19.21
CA CYS A 26 -0.59 -1.41 19.72
C CYS A 26 -1.52 -0.22 19.99
N VAL A 27 -1.04 0.78 20.74
CA VAL A 27 -1.83 1.96 21.11
C VAL A 27 -2.41 2.68 19.88
N ALA A 28 -1.62 2.85 18.82
CA ALA A 28 -2.06 3.54 17.61
C ALA A 28 -3.24 2.82 16.93
N ASP A 29 -3.16 1.50 16.80
CA ASP A 29 -4.24 0.69 16.21
C ASP A 29 -5.48 0.64 17.11
N ALA A 30 -5.29 0.53 18.42
CA ALA A 30 -6.39 0.56 19.39
C ALA A 30 -7.19 1.88 19.30
N VAL A 31 -6.49 3.01 19.13
CA VAL A 31 -7.11 4.32 18.91
C VAL A 31 -7.87 4.37 17.58
N VAL A 32 -7.31 3.80 16.51
CA VAL A 32 -8.00 3.71 15.21
C VAL A 32 -9.28 2.90 15.34
N LEU A 33 -9.22 1.69 15.89
CA LEU A 33 -10.39 0.83 16.09
C LEU A 33 -11.46 1.49 16.96
N ALA A 34 -11.05 2.13 18.06
CA ALA A 34 -11.95 2.89 18.92
C ALA A 34 -12.63 4.05 18.19
N LYS A 35 -11.88 4.76 17.32
CA LYS A 35 -12.44 5.83 16.49
C LYS A 35 -13.40 5.30 15.43
N MET A 36 -13.10 4.15 14.83
CA MET A 36 -14.00 3.46 13.89
C MET A 36 -15.31 3.09 14.57
N ALA A 37 -15.25 2.43 15.72
CA ALA A 37 -16.43 2.02 16.50
C ALA A 37 -17.26 3.24 16.95
N THR A 38 -16.61 4.30 17.44
CA THR A 38 -17.30 5.52 17.87
C THR A 38 -17.97 6.24 16.70
N THR A 39 -17.30 6.30 15.54
CA THR A 39 -17.86 6.89 14.32
C THR A 39 -19.08 6.10 13.85
N HIS A 40 -19.00 4.78 13.90
CA HIS A 40 -20.12 3.91 13.58
C HIS A 40 -21.28 4.10 14.56
N ALA A 41 -20.99 4.16 15.86
CA ALA A 41 -22.01 4.29 16.89
C ALA A 41 -22.77 5.62 16.80
N LEU A 42 -22.08 6.71 16.44
CA LEU A 42 -22.69 8.01 16.17
C LEU A 42 -23.66 7.98 14.99
N ARG A 43 -23.38 7.18 13.95
CA ARG A 43 -24.27 7.03 12.78
C ARG A 43 -25.55 6.25 13.10
N HIS A 44 -25.54 5.47 14.18
CA HIS A 44 -26.67 4.67 14.64
C HIS A 44 -27.26 5.20 15.96
N ALA A 45 -26.90 6.43 16.33
CA ALA A 45 -27.44 7.07 17.51
C ALA A 45 -28.94 7.35 17.34
N TYR A 46 -29.68 7.32 18.44
CA TYR A 46 -31.13 7.46 18.43
C TYR A 46 -31.62 8.38 19.55
N ALA A 47 -32.77 9.00 19.35
CA ALA A 47 -33.39 9.83 20.37
C ALA A 47 -33.89 8.97 21.55
N ALA A 48 -33.53 9.35 22.77
CA ALA A 48 -34.06 8.74 23.98
C ALA A 48 -34.40 9.84 25.00
N GLY A 49 -35.69 10.07 25.23
CA GLY A 49 -36.16 11.16 26.07
C GLY A 49 -35.93 12.55 25.45
N GLN A 50 -35.78 13.57 26.31
CA GLN A 50 -35.76 14.99 25.92
C GLN A 50 -34.34 15.57 25.74
N GLY A 51 -33.29 14.73 25.84
CA GLY A 51 -31.88 15.15 25.78
C GLY A 51 -31.11 14.49 24.64
N ALA A 52 -29.78 14.65 24.66
CA ALA A 52 -28.89 13.92 23.75
C ALA A 52 -29.03 12.41 23.99
N GLY A 53 -29.68 11.71 23.07
CA GLY A 53 -29.84 10.26 23.11
C GLY A 53 -28.51 9.50 22.96
N PRO A 54 -28.51 8.20 23.29
CA PRO A 54 -27.32 7.37 23.28
C PRO A 54 -26.86 7.01 21.86
N VAL A 55 -25.57 6.72 21.73
CA VAL A 55 -25.00 6.05 20.56
C VAL A 55 -25.25 4.54 20.61
N CYS A 56 -25.26 3.89 19.45
CA CYS A 56 -25.46 2.44 19.35
C CYS A 56 -24.26 1.79 18.65
N ALA A 57 -23.36 1.17 19.43
CA ALA A 57 -22.24 0.42 18.87
C ALA A 57 -22.74 -0.90 18.26
N GLN A 58 -22.41 -1.13 16.99
CA GLN A 58 -22.70 -2.36 16.28
C GLN A 58 -21.40 -3.11 15.95
N SER A 59 -21.47 -4.44 15.88
CA SER A 59 -20.30 -5.32 15.69
C SER A 59 -19.68 -5.24 14.30
N ASP A 60 -20.41 -4.73 13.32
CA ASP A 60 -19.97 -4.58 11.93
C ASP A 60 -19.15 -3.30 11.68
N PHE A 61 -18.82 -2.51 12.72
CA PHE A 61 -18.14 -1.22 12.57
C PHE A 61 -16.85 -1.28 11.73
N ALA A 62 -16.11 -2.39 11.78
CA ALA A 62 -14.87 -2.57 11.03
C ALA A 62 -15.10 -2.85 9.53
N GLN A 63 -16.32 -3.23 9.12
CA GLN A 63 -16.64 -3.61 7.75
C GLN A 63 -16.93 -2.41 6.84
N HIS A 64 -16.93 -1.19 7.38
CA HIS A 64 -17.31 0.02 6.64
C HIS A 64 -16.12 0.96 6.48
N ILE A 65 -15.64 1.14 5.24
CA ILE A 65 -14.51 2.05 4.94
C ILE A 65 -14.74 3.48 5.45
N ARG A 66 -16.00 3.93 5.44
CA ARG A 66 -16.41 5.24 5.96
C ARG A 66 -16.16 5.43 7.47
N ASN A 67 -15.88 4.37 8.21
CA ASN A 67 -15.50 4.44 9.62
C ASN A 67 -13.99 4.62 9.81
N LEU A 68 -13.18 4.33 8.78
CA LEU A 68 -11.74 4.51 8.84
C LEU A 68 -11.41 6.00 9.08
N PRO A 69 -10.61 6.34 10.11
CA PRO A 69 -10.25 7.71 10.40
C PRO A 69 -9.51 8.36 9.22
N ALA A 70 -9.98 9.53 8.79
CA ALA A 70 -9.20 10.38 7.90
C ALA A 70 -8.19 11.17 8.73
N LEU A 71 -6.90 10.95 8.49
CA LEU A 71 -5.85 11.78 9.05
C LEU A 71 -5.73 13.05 8.21
N HIS A 72 -5.91 14.20 8.83
CA HIS A 72 -5.87 15.47 8.10
C HIS A 72 -4.41 15.76 7.69
N PRO A 73 -4.13 16.08 6.41
CA PRO A 73 -2.77 16.31 5.93
C PRO A 73 -2.02 17.41 6.70
N ALA A 74 -2.72 18.43 7.23
CA ALA A 74 -2.12 19.50 8.03
C ALA A 74 -1.54 19.05 9.39
N LEU A 75 -1.75 17.80 9.80
CA LEU A 75 -1.09 17.21 10.97
C LEU A 75 0.26 16.56 10.61
N HIS A 76 0.61 16.48 9.32
CA HIS A 76 1.96 16.27 8.85
C HIS A 76 2.52 17.63 8.42
N PRO A 77 3.54 18.19 9.10
CA PRO A 77 4.21 19.37 8.57
C PRO A 77 4.71 19.00 7.17
N ALA A 78 4.35 19.80 6.16
CA ALA A 78 4.95 19.65 4.85
C ALA A 78 6.48 19.70 5.03
N PRO A 79 7.25 18.74 4.52
CA PRO A 79 8.70 18.86 4.54
C PRO A 79 9.08 20.20 3.89
N GLN A 80 10.03 20.90 4.50
CA GLN A 80 10.59 22.11 3.89
C GLN A 80 10.99 21.79 2.46
N ALA A 81 10.62 22.65 1.51
CA ALA A 81 10.82 22.45 0.08
C ALA A 81 12.21 21.88 -0.20
N VAL A 82 12.29 20.59 -0.52
CA VAL A 82 13.52 19.94 -0.93
C VAL A 82 13.78 20.41 -2.36
N GLN A 83 14.88 21.13 -2.56
CA GLN A 83 15.30 21.55 -3.89
C GLN A 83 15.60 20.31 -4.73
N VAL A 84 14.73 19.99 -5.68
CA VAL A 84 14.97 18.93 -6.66
C VAL A 84 15.81 19.56 -7.79
N PRO A 85 17.01 19.03 -8.09
CA PRO A 85 17.75 19.46 -9.28
C PRO A 85 16.96 19.01 -10.52
N ASP A 86 16.59 19.95 -11.39
CA ASP A 86 16.12 19.62 -12.72
C ASP A 86 17.32 19.28 -13.61
N ALA A 87 17.09 18.53 -14.69
CA ALA A 87 18.11 18.27 -15.70
C ALA A 87 18.24 19.44 -16.72
N ALA A 88 17.58 20.58 -16.50
CA ALA A 88 17.51 21.68 -17.47
C ALA A 88 17.01 23.03 -16.90
N GLY A 89 17.59 23.52 -15.80
CA GLY A 89 17.60 24.92 -15.32
C GLY A 89 16.41 25.85 -15.62
N ALA A 90 15.17 25.46 -15.33
CA ALA A 90 14.00 26.34 -15.50
C ALA A 90 13.03 26.26 -14.31
N MET A 91 13.03 27.32 -13.49
CA MET A 91 12.08 27.52 -12.39
C MET A 91 10.66 27.78 -12.90
N GLY A 92 9.80 26.77 -12.86
CA GLY A 92 8.35 26.91 -13.02
C GLY A 92 7.63 26.71 -11.68
N ALA A 93 6.84 27.69 -11.24
CA ALA A 93 5.99 27.56 -10.05
C ALA A 93 4.83 26.60 -10.34
N ILE A 94 4.79 25.45 -9.66
CA ILE A 94 3.70 24.47 -9.80
C ILE A 94 2.60 24.80 -8.79
N GLY A 95 1.47 25.30 -9.29
CA GLY A 95 0.28 25.63 -8.51
C GLY A 95 -0.31 24.42 -7.78
N ALA A 96 -0.75 24.64 -6.55
CA ALA A 96 -1.35 23.64 -5.68
C ALA A 96 -2.73 23.20 -6.18
N SER A 97 -2.87 21.93 -6.58
CA SER A 97 -4.17 21.25 -6.61
C SER A 97 -4.34 20.44 -5.32
N SER A 98 -4.75 21.12 -4.26
CA SER A 98 -5.11 20.53 -2.97
C SER A 98 -6.43 19.77 -3.10
N GLY A 99 -6.41 18.58 -3.69
CA GLY A 99 -7.61 17.75 -3.77
C GLY A 99 -7.54 16.47 -4.60
N ALA A 100 -6.54 16.29 -5.46
CA ALA A 100 -6.43 15.08 -6.29
C ALA A 100 -5.57 13.99 -5.62
N GLY A 101 -5.99 12.72 -5.75
CA GLY A 101 -5.17 11.57 -5.38
C GLY A 101 -4.03 11.33 -6.38
N PHE A 102 -3.20 10.33 -6.13
CA PHE A 102 -2.22 9.88 -7.13
C PHE A 102 -2.92 9.25 -8.34
N ALA A 103 -2.23 9.21 -9.49
CA ALA A 103 -2.79 8.62 -10.71
C ALA A 103 -3.21 7.15 -10.47
N PRO A 104 -4.31 6.66 -11.06
CA PRO A 104 -4.72 5.27 -10.93
C PRO A 104 -3.79 4.35 -11.74
N LEU A 105 -3.73 3.07 -11.36
CA LEU A 105 -3.03 2.04 -12.13
C LEU A 105 -3.67 1.85 -13.52
N ILE A 106 -2.84 1.60 -14.54
CA ILE A 106 -3.30 1.18 -15.87
C ILE A 106 -3.97 -0.20 -15.79
N GLN A 107 -3.43 -1.10 -14.95
CA GLN A 107 -4.01 -2.41 -14.69
C GLN A 107 -4.10 -2.64 -13.18
N SER A 108 -5.32 -2.63 -12.66
CA SER A 108 -5.61 -2.87 -11.24
C SER A 108 -5.52 -4.36 -10.87
N ALA A 109 -5.74 -5.28 -11.81
CA ALA A 109 -5.44 -6.70 -11.64
C ALA A 109 -3.94 -6.95 -11.87
N MET A 110 -3.14 -6.63 -10.85
CA MET A 110 -1.67 -6.56 -10.95
C MET A 110 -0.98 -7.92 -11.05
N GLY A 111 -1.64 -9.01 -10.63
CA GLY A 111 -1.11 -10.37 -10.76
C GLY A 111 0.10 -10.62 -9.85
N VAL A 112 1.16 -11.22 -10.37
CA VAL A 112 2.41 -11.36 -9.62
C VAL A 112 3.22 -10.07 -9.72
N TYR A 113 3.72 -9.59 -8.59
CA TYR A 113 4.54 -8.40 -8.47
C TYR A 113 5.97 -8.77 -8.09
N ALA A 114 6.90 -8.67 -9.05
CA ALA A 114 8.30 -9.00 -8.80
C ALA A 114 9.05 -7.82 -8.16
N VAL A 115 9.74 -8.06 -7.05
CA VAL A 115 10.63 -7.07 -6.41
C VAL A 115 12.08 -7.51 -6.62
N VAL A 116 12.85 -6.69 -7.34
CA VAL A 116 14.19 -7.03 -7.84
C VAL A 116 15.18 -5.87 -7.64
N ASP A 117 16.49 -6.13 -7.77
CA ASP A 117 17.55 -5.20 -7.34
C ASP A 117 18.40 -4.60 -8.48
N SER A 118 18.08 -4.87 -9.76
CA SER A 118 18.81 -4.30 -10.90
C SER A 118 17.96 -4.20 -12.16
N ALA A 119 18.36 -3.33 -13.09
CA ALA A 119 17.76 -3.21 -14.42
C ALA A 119 17.83 -4.52 -15.22
N LEU A 120 18.90 -5.31 -15.03
CA LEU A 120 19.02 -6.63 -15.62
C LEU A 120 17.89 -7.57 -15.13
N TRP A 121 17.60 -7.56 -13.84
CA TRP A 121 16.49 -8.34 -13.31
C TRP A 121 15.13 -7.83 -13.78
N VAL A 122 14.94 -6.51 -13.88
CA VAL A 122 13.73 -5.92 -14.47
C VAL A 122 13.50 -6.47 -15.88
N ARG A 123 14.54 -6.48 -16.73
CA ARG A 123 14.49 -7.09 -18.07
C ARG A 123 14.08 -8.56 -18.02
N ARG A 124 14.69 -9.35 -17.13
CA ARG A 124 14.43 -10.80 -17.02
C ARG A 124 12.98 -11.10 -16.65
N VAL A 125 12.44 -10.45 -15.61
CA VAL A 125 11.06 -10.74 -15.15
C VAL A 125 10.01 -10.24 -16.14
N LEU A 126 10.25 -9.09 -16.79
CA LEU A 126 9.38 -8.58 -17.86
C LEU A 126 9.37 -9.51 -19.07
N ALA A 127 10.54 -10.02 -19.49
CA ALA A 127 10.65 -11.01 -20.56
C ALA A 127 9.98 -12.34 -20.21
N ALA A 128 9.92 -12.71 -18.94
CA ALA A 128 9.20 -13.89 -18.44
C ALA A 128 7.67 -13.68 -18.33
N GLY A 129 7.17 -12.46 -18.60
CA GLY A 129 5.75 -12.14 -18.68
C GLY A 129 5.17 -11.39 -17.46
N ILE A 130 5.95 -11.17 -16.40
CA ILE A 130 5.52 -10.33 -15.27
C ILE A 130 5.28 -8.91 -15.78
N ARG A 131 4.22 -8.25 -15.31
CA ARG A 131 3.89 -6.87 -15.71
C ARG A 131 3.91 -5.87 -14.57
N THR A 132 4.01 -6.30 -13.33
CA THR A 132 4.19 -5.40 -12.18
C THR A 132 5.55 -5.67 -11.56
N VAL A 133 6.44 -4.66 -11.55
CA VAL A 133 7.84 -4.83 -11.13
C VAL A 133 8.26 -3.69 -10.23
N GLN A 134 9.06 -3.98 -9.20
CA GLN A 134 9.68 -2.99 -8.33
C GLN A 134 11.18 -3.10 -8.50
N LEU A 135 11.83 -2.00 -8.85
CA LEU A 135 13.28 -1.88 -8.73
C LEU A 135 13.60 -1.36 -7.33
N ARG A 136 14.27 -2.20 -6.53
CA ARG A 136 14.66 -1.93 -5.15
C ARG A 136 16.17 -2.05 -4.96
N ILE A 137 16.86 -0.95 -5.22
CA ILE A 137 18.28 -0.79 -4.92
C ILE A 137 18.40 -0.18 -3.52
N LYS A 138 18.83 -1.00 -2.55
CA LYS A 138 18.83 -0.63 -1.12
C LYS A 138 19.85 0.43 -0.76
N ASP A 139 21.02 0.39 -1.38
CA ASP A 139 22.13 1.28 -1.06
C ASP A 139 22.09 2.51 -1.97
N PRO A 140 21.84 3.73 -1.46
CA PRO A 140 21.87 4.96 -2.26
C PRO A 140 23.25 5.26 -2.85
N GLN A 141 24.32 4.68 -2.30
CA GLN A 141 25.68 4.81 -2.80
C GLN A 141 26.02 3.76 -3.88
N THR A 142 25.05 2.94 -4.30
CA THR A 142 25.25 1.98 -5.39
C THR A 142 25.82 2.70 -6.62
N PRO A 143 27.00 2.30 -7.12
CA PRO A 143 27.55 2.87 -8.33
C PRO A 143 26.56 2.76 -9.48
N ASN A 144 26.42 3.81 -10.27
CA ASN A 144 25.50 3.87 -11.42
C ASN A 144 24.01 3.76 -11.05
N LEU A 145 23.60 4.08 -9.82
CA LEU A 145 22.19 4.07 -9.38
C LEU A 145 21.25 4.78 -10.38
N ALA A 146 21.58 6.01 -10.77
CA ALA A 146 20.78 6.77 -11.73
C ALA A 146 20.68 6.06 -13.09
N ALA A 147 21.79 5.52 -13.59
CA ALA A 147 21.82 4.78 -14.85
C ALA A 147 21.01 3.47 -14.77
N GLN A 148 21.05 2.75 -13.64
CA GLN A 148 20.23 1.56 -13.40
C GLN A 148 18.73 1.90 -13.42
N ILE A 149 18.34 2.99 -12.75
CA ILE A 149 16.94 3.44 -12.75
C ILE A 149 16.51 3.86 -14.16
N GLN A 150 17.32 4.66 -14.86
CA GLN A 150 17.05 5.08 -16.23
C GLN A 150 16.91 3.89 -17.19
N GLU A 151 17.81 2.90 -17.10
CA GLU A 151 17.74 1.69 -17.92
C GLU A 151 16.46 0.90 -17.63
N ALA A 152 16.16 0.67 -16.34
CA ALA A 152 14.94 -0.04 -15.94
C ALA A 152 13.67 0.65 -16.44
N VAL A 153 13.60 1.99 -16.33
CA VAL A 153 12.47 2.77 -16.85
C VAL A 153 12.36 2.64 -18.36
N THR A 154 13.47 2.65 -19.08
CA THR A 154 13.49 2.46 -20.54
C THR A 154 12.96 1.07 -20.92
N ILE A 155 13.50 0.01 -20.29
CA ILE A 155 13.05 -1.38 -20.49
C ILE A 155 11.54 -1.53 -20.24
N ALA A 156 11.03 -0.95 -19.15
CA ALA A 156 9.62 -1.02 -18.81
C ALA A 156 8.76 -0.24 -19.81
N ARG A 157 9.18 0.95 -20.23
CA ARG A 157 8.47 1.76 -21.24
C ARG A 157 8.32 1.01 -22.57
N ASP A 158 9.35 0.29 -22.98
CA ASP A 158 9.37 -0.49 -24.21
C ASP A 158 8.62 -1.82 -24.09
N THR A 159 8.18 -2.19 -22.88
CA THR A 159 7.41 -3.41 -22.61
C THR A 159 5.93 -3.05 -22.42
N PRO A 160 5.03 -3.39 -23.36
CA PRO A 160 3.61 -3.04 -23.25
C PRO A 160 3.00 -3.50 -21.92
N GLY A 161 2.23 -2.64 -21.27
CA GLY A 161 1.54 -2.96 -20.01
C GLY A 161 2.45 -3.17 -18.79
N ALA A 162 3.76 -2.93 -18.89
CA ALA A 162 4.64 -2.95 -17.73
C ALA A 162 4.36 -1.76 -16.79
N GLN A 163 4.33 -2.07 -15.49
CA GLN A 163 4.10 -1.16 -14.38
C GLN A 163 5.34 -1.22 -13.47
N LEU A 164 6.34 -0.38 -13.76
CA LEU A 164 7.58 -0.32 -12.99
C LEU A 164 7.50 0.72 -11.88
N PHE A 165 7.67 0.28 -10.64
CA PHE A 165 7.80 1.12 -9.47
C PHE A 165 9.26 1.22 -9.03
N ILE A 166 9.74 2.43 -8.80
CA ILE A 166 11.06 2.65 -8.20
C ILE A 166 10.87 2.75 -6.67
N ASN A 167 11.60 1.93 -5.92
CA ASN A 167 11.56 1.98 -4.46
C ASN A 167 12.42 3.15 -3.95
N ASP A 168 11.85 3.98 -3.06
CA ASP A 168 12.48 5.08 -2.29
C ASP A 168 13.05 6.26 -3.11
N HIS A 169 13.68 6.01 -4.26
CA HIS A 169 14.39 7.00 -5.09
C HIS A 169 13.45 7.89 -5.93
N TRP A 170 12.53 8.60 -5.27
CA TRP A 170 11.44 9.34 -5.92
C TRP A 170 11.92 10.46 -6.85
N GLN A 171 13.02 11.17 -6.51
CA GLN A 171 13.55 12.21 -7.40
C GLN A 171 14.05 11.62 -8.71
N LEU A 172 14.78 10.49 -8.67
CA LEU A 172 15.28 9.81 -9.87
C LEU A 172 14.13 9.20 -10.68
N ALA A 173 13.12 8.66 -10.00
CA ALA A 173 11.91 8.15 -10.65
C ALA A 173 11.20 9.27 -11.44
N MET A 174 11.07 10.46 -10.84
CA MET A 174 10.49 11.63 -11.49
C MET A 174 11.36 12.12 -12.66
N ALA A 175 12.67 12.27 -12.44
CA ALA A 175 13.63 12.76 -13.44
C ALA A 175 13.66 11.89 -14.70
N HIS A 176 13.47 10.57 -14.56
CA HIS A 176 13.48 9.63 -15.69
C HIS A 176 12.08 9.28 -16.23
N GLY A 177 11.01 9.83 -15.65
CA GLY A 177 9.63 9.57 -16.08
C GLY A 177 9.22 8.12 -15.84
N ALA A 178 9.49 7.59 -14.64
CA ALA A 178 9.05 6.28 -14.21
C ALA A 178 7.51 6.19 -14.12
N TYR A 179 6.99 4.96 -14.14
CA TYR A 179 5.55 4.73 -14.03
C TYR A 179 5.00 5.06 -12.63
N GLY A 180 5.78 4.79 -11.59
CA GLY A 180 5.45 5.15 -10.22
C GLY A 180 6.59 4.92 -9.24
N VAL A 181 6.31 5.22 -7.98
CA VAL A 181 7.22 5.05 -6.84
C VAL A 181 6.54 4.17 -5.80
N HIS A 182 7.31 3.34 -5.12
CA HIS A 182 6.88 2.65 -3.91
C HIS A 182 7.64 3.22 -2.72
N LEU A 183 6.94 3.55 -1.64
CA LEU A 183 7.52 4.12 -0.42
C LEU A 183 7.09 3.34 0.83
N GLY A 184 7.98 3.31 1.82
CA GLY A 184 7.69 2.98 3.21
C GLY A 184 6.96 4.10 3.94
N GLN A 185 6.69 3.88 5.22
CA GLN A 185 5.95 4.80 6.08
C GLN A 185 6.84 5.92 6.62
N GLU A 186 8.12 5.62 6.77
CA GLU A 186 9.23 6.49 7.17
C GLU A 186 9.64 7.45 6.05
N ASP A 187 9.60 7.01 4.79
CA ASP A 187 10.00 7.84 3.64
C ASP A 187 9.05 9.04 3.45
N LEU A 188 7.78 8.89 3.85
CA LEU A 188 6.74 9.91 3.73
C LEU A 188 7.11 11.25 4.39
N GLU A 189 8.04 11.26 5.34
CA GLU A 189 8.52 12.46 6.02
C GLU A 189 9.49 13.30 5.16
N GLN A 190 10.07 12.70 4.12
CA GLN A 190 11.17 13.29 3.34
C GLN A 190 10.85 13.46 1.85
N VAL A 191 9.61 13.20 1.44
CA VAL A 191 9.18 13.28 0.04
C VAL A 191 8.27 14.47 -0.22
N ASP A 192 8.37 15.05 -1.42
CA ASP A 192 7.40 16.01 -1.93
C ASP A 192 6.27 15.29 -2.68
N LEU A 193 5.22 14.91 -1.94
CA LEU A 193 4.05 14.24 -2.50
C LEU A 193 3.32 15.10 -3.54
N GLN A 194 3.40 16.43 -3.47
CA GLN A 194 2.74 17.31 -4.44
C GLN A 194 3.51 17.29 -5.76
N ALA A 195 4.83 17.40 -5.72
CA ALA A 195 5.68 17.29 -6.92
C ALA A 195 5.49 15.93 -7.60
N MET A 196 5.48 14.83 -6.83
CA MET A 196 5.25 13.49 -7.37
C MET A 196 3.88 13.37 -8.06
N ARG A 197 2.81 13.93 -7.47
CA ARG A 197 1.48 13.96 -8.09
C ARG A 197 1.47 14.80 -9.36
N ALA A 198 2.09 15.99 -9.34
CA ALA A 198 2.16 16.90 -10.49
C ALA A 198 2.93 16.28 -11.67
N ALA A 199 3.94 15.45 -11.40
CA ALA A 199 4.66 14.67 -12.40
C ALA A 199 3.86 13.47 -12.96
N GLY A 200 2.63 13.23 -12.47
CA GLY A 200 1.77 12.14 -12.93
C GLY A 200 2.21 10.75 -12.44
N LEU A 201 3.07 10.68 -11.42
CA LEU A 201 3.52 9.42 -10.86
C LEU A 201 2.36 8.69 -10.17
N ARG A 202 2.48 7.36 -10.13
CA ARG A 202 1.70 6.49 -9.25
C ARG A 202 2.44 6.27 -7.94
N LEU A 203 1.69 6.03 -6.88
CA LEU A 203 2.25 5.77 -5.55
C LEU A 203 1.76 4.42 -5.02
N GLY A 204 2.70 3.55 -4.66
CA GLY A 204 2.47 2.42 -3.78
C GLY A 204 2.96 2.73 -2.37
N LEU A 205 2.22 2.32 -1.36
CA LEU A 205 2.63 2.48 0.04
C LEU A 205 2.62 1.16 0.79
N SER A 206 3.71 0.86 1.49
CA SER A 206 3.77 -0.25 2.45
C SER A 206 2.98 0.08 3.72
N THR A 207 2.27 -0.92 4.26
CA THR A 207 1.49 -0.84 5.50
C THR A 207 1.57 -2.15 6.26
N HIS A 208 1.58 -2.05 7.59
CA HIS A 208 1.77 -3.16 8.52
C HIS A 208 0.69 -3.20 9.62
N SER A 209 -0.21 -2.21 9.66
CA SER A 209 -1.16 -2.02 10.74
C SER A 209 -2.37 -1.18 10.35
N TYR A 210 -3.40 -1.11 11.21
CA TYR A 210 -4.57 -0.26 11.00
C TYR A 210 -4.20 1.22 10.91
N TRP A 211 -3.30 1.68 11.78
CA TRP A 211 -2.77 3.03 11.80
C TRP A 211 -2.10 3.41 10.47
N GLU A 212 -1.23 2.55 9.96
CA GLU A 212 -0.52 2.80 8.70
C GLU A 212 -1.45 2.78 7.49
N VAL A 213 -2.49 1.93 7.49
CA VAL A 213 -3.54 1.97 6.47
C VAL A 213 -4.32 3.29 6.52
N CYS A 214 -4.63 3.82 7.70
CA CYS A 214 -5.28 5.14 7.83
C CYS A 214 -4.41 6.26 7.25
N ARG A 215 -3.10 6.25 7.58
CA ARG A 215 -2.12 7.19 7.03
C ARG A 215 -2.05 7.09 5.51
N ALA A 216 -1.87 5.88 4.98
CA ALA A 216 -1.78 5.66 3.55
C ALA A 216 -3.07 6.09 2.85
N TRP A 217 -4.25 5.71 3.36
CA TRP A 217 -5.53 6.04 2.77
C TRP A 217 -5.75 7.55 2.63
N ALA A 218 -5.35 8.35 3.62
CA ALA A 218 -5.43 9.80 3.57
C ALA A 218 -4.63 10.43 2.40
N LEU A 219 -3.57 9.76 1.96
CA LEU A 219 -2.71 10.21 0.84
C LEU A 219 -3.26 9.84 -0.54
N ARG A 220 -4.30 8.98 -0.58
CA ARG A 220 -4.94 8.46 -1.80
C ARG A 220 -3.93 7.89 -2.80
N PRO A 221 -3.17 6.84 -2.41
CA PRO A 221 -2.19 6.19 -3.27
C PRO A 221 -2.88 5.41 -4.39
N SER A 222 -2.08 4.98 -5.37
CA SER A 222 -2.54 4.12 -6.47
C SER A 222 -2.78 2.68 -6.03
N TYR A 223 -2.04 2.20 -5.01
CA TYR A 223 -2.27 0.93 -4.33
C TYR A 223 -1.68 0.94 -2.91
N ILE A 224 -2.09 -0.02 -2.08
CA ILE A 224 -1.50 -0.26 -0.76
C ILE A 224 -0.93 -1.69 -0.72
N ALA A 225 0.28 -1.84 -0.19
CA ALA A 225 0.89 -3.13 0.10
C ALA A 225 0.75 -3.45 1.60
N CYS A 226 0.19 -4.60 1.91
CA CYS A 226 0.02 -5.10 3.26
C CYS A 226 1.00 -6.26 3.51
N GLY A 227 1.82 -6.14 4.55
CA GLY A 227 2.71 -7.21 4.96
C GLY A 227 3.33 -7.00 6.34
N PRO A 228 4.21 -7.90 6.79
CA PRO A 228 4.42 -9.21 6.18
C PRO A 228 3.16 -10.08 6.24
N ILE A 229 2.82 -10.80 5.16
CA ILE A 229 1.69 -11.75 5.18
C ILE A 229 2.11 -13.04 5.87
N PHE A 230 3.27 -13.57 5.50
CA PHE A 230 3.89 -14.72 6.13
C PHE A 230 5.25 -14.35 6.72
N ALA A 231 5.79 -15.20 7.59
CA ALA A 231 7.15 -15.05 8.09
C ALA A 231 8.15 -14.99 6.92
N THR A 232 9.12 -14.09 7.00
CA THR A 232 10.12 -13.89 5.95
C THR A 232 11.50 -13.68 6.55
N GLN A 233 12.54 -14.01 5.78
CA GLN A 233 13.93 -13.74 6.12
C GLN A 233 14.49 -12.53 5.34
N SER A 234 13.71 -11.91 4.44
CA SER A 234 14.21 -10.88 3.51
C SER A 234 14.39 -9.48 4.14
N LYS A 235 13.78 -9.24 5.30
CA LYS A 235 13.91 -8.00 6.10
C LYS A 235 13.69 -8.38 7.56
N ASP A 236 14.55 -7.88 8.44
CA ASP A 236 14.31 -7.96 9.88
C ASP A 236 13.20 -6.96 10.20
N MET A 237 12.03 -7.46 10.58
CA MET A 237 10.83 -6.65 10.78
C MET A 237 10.26 -6.91 12.17
N PRO A 238 9.91 -5.86 12.94
CA PRO A 238 9.32 -6.01 14.26
C PRO A 238 7.85 -6.47 14.21
N TRP A 239 7.31 -6.71 13.01
CA TRP A 239 5.90 -6.97 12.76
C TRP A 239 5.59 -8.46 12.74
N ILE A 240 4.54 -8.84 13.46
CA ILE A 240 3.97 -10.18 13.40
C ILE A 240 3.32 -10.38 12.02
N PRO A 241 3.47 -11.55 11.38
CA PRO A 241 2.77 -11.84 10.14
C PRO A 241 1.27 -11.58 10.24
N GLN A 242 0.73 -10.78 9.31
CA GLN A 242 -0.68 -10.39 9.29
C GLN A 242 -1.61 -11.56 8.89
N GLY A 243 -1.11 -12.53 8.12
CA GLY A 243 -1.87 -13.67 7.64
C GLY A 243 -2.91 -13.34 6.56
N LEU A 244 -3.55 -14.39 6.05
CA LEU A 244 -4.48 -14.31 4.92
C LEU A 244 -5.81 -13.63 5.29
N ASP A 245 -6.26 -13.72 6.55
CA ASP A 245 -7.52 -13.13 6.97
C ASP A 245 -7.46 -11.61 7.01
N ASN A 246 -6.37 -11.03 7.51
CA ASN A 246 -6.16 -9.58 7.44
C ASN A 246 -5.99 -9.10 6.00
N LEU A 247 -5.27 -9.85 5.15
CA LEU A 247 -5.15 -9.51 3.74
C LEU A 247 -6.53 -9.49 3.05
N ARG A 248 -7.36 -10.51 3.30
CA ARG A 248 -8.73 -10.59 2.78
C ARG A 248 -9.60 -9.44 3.27
N TYR A 249 -9.51 -9.14 4.56
CA TYR A 249 -10.22 -8.00 5.15
C TYR A 249 -9.86 -6.69 4.44
N TRP A 250 -8.57 -6.39 4.26
CA TRP A 250 -8.14 -5.16 3.58
C TRP A 250 -8.51 -5.14 2.11
N ALA A 251 -8.37 -6.26 1.40
CA ALA A 251 -8.73 -6.37 -0.01
C ALA A 251 -10.22 -6.15 -0.27
N GLN A 252 -11.09 -6.49 0.70
CA GLN A 252 -12.53 -6.25 0.61
C GLN A 252 -12.94 -4.85 1.09
N LEU A 253 -12.24 -4.30 2.08
CA LEU A 253 -12.59 -3.02 2.68
C LEU A 253 -12.11 -1.81 1.86
N LEU A 254 -10.90 -1.88 1.29
CA LEU A 254 -10.28 -0.73 0.63
C LEU A 254 -10.76 -0.61 -0.83
N PRO A 255 -11.18 0.58 -1.28
CA PRO A 255 -11.66 0.80 -2.64
C PRO A 255 -10.51 1.00 -3.65
N LEU A 256 -9.38 0.34 -3.43
CA LEU A 256 -8.15 0.44 -4.24
C LEU A 256 -7.39 -0.90 -4.21
N PRO A 257 -6.49 -1.14 -5.17
CA PRO A 257 -5.73 -2.39 -5.22
C PRO A 257 -4.92 -2.65 -3.93
N VAL A 258 -5.10 -3.83 -3.35
CA VAL A 258 -4.32 -4.30 -2.19
C VAL A 258 -3.32 -5.37 -2.64
N VAL A 259 -2.07 -5.21 -2.25
CA VAL A 259 -0.97 -6.12 -2.55
C VAL A 259 -0.57 -6.86 -1.28
N GLY A 260 -0.56 -8.19 -1.31
CA GLY A 260 0.08 -8.98 -0.25
C GLY A 260 1.58 -9.06 -0.48
N ILE A 261 2.40 -8.85 0.56
CA ILE A 261 3.87 -8.93 0.47
C ILE A 261 4.49 -9.71 1.64
N ALA A 262 5.66 -10.30 1.36
CA ALA A 262 6.55 -11.03 2.27
C ALA A 262 6.14 -12.48 2.60
N GLY A 263 7.12 -13.37 2.43
CA GLY A 263 6.97 -14.82 2.64
C GLY A 263 6.10 -15.51 1.59
N ILE A 264 5.89 -14.88 0.43
CA ILE A 264 5.08 -15.41 -0.67
C ILE A 264 5.97 -16.11 -1.69
N GLY A 265 5.55 -17.30 -2.14
CA GLY A 265 6.21 -18.10 -3.16
C GLY A 265 5.26 -19.10 -3.82
N LEU A 266 5.81 -20.08 -4.54
CA LEU A 266 5.03 -21.04 -5.33
C LEU A 266 4.00 -21.82 -4.48
N HIS A 267 4.34 -22.12 -3.23
CA HIS A 267 3.51 -22.95 -2.36
C HIS A 267 2.25 -22.23 -1.83
N ASN A 268 2.21 -20.90 -1.78
CA ASN A 268 1.13 -20.13 -1.15
C ASN A 268 0.57 -18.97 -2.00
N VAL A 269 1.11 -18.72 -3.20
CA VAL A 269 0.66 -17.61 -4.08
C VAL A 269 -0.83 -17.72 -4.46
N ALA A 270 -1.36 -18.94 -4.60
CA ALA A 270 -2.77 -19.17 -4.89
C ALA A 270 -3.67 -18.77 -3.70
N GLU A 271 -3.24 -19.03 -2.47
CA GLU A 271 -3.97 -18.64 -1.27
C GLU A 271 -4.02 -17.12 -1.10
N VAL A 272 -2.91 -16.44 -1.41
CA VAL A 272 -2.85 -14.97 -1.45
C VAL A 272 -3.85 -14.42 -2.48
N ALA A 273 -3.88 -14.98 -3.69
CA ALA A 273 -4.83 -14.56 -4.72
C ALA A 273 -6.29 -14.79 -4.30
N ALA A 274 -6.58 -15.90 -3.61
CA ALA A 274 -7.92 -16.24 -3.11
C ALA A 274 -8.43 -15.29 -2.01
N THR A 275 -7.58 -14.42 -1.44
CA THR A 275 -8.03 -13.35 -0.54
C THR A 275 -8.76 -12.21 -1.24
N GLY A 276 -8.67 -12.14 -2.58
CA GLY A 276 -9.12 -10.99 -3.36
C GLY A 276 -8.05 -9.89 -3.52
N ALA A 277 -6.83 -10.12 -3.01
CA ALA A 277 -5.71 -9.22 -3.24
C ALA A 277 -5.48 -9.03 -4.76
N ALA A 278 -5.24 -7.79 -5.15
CA ALA A 278 -4.91 -7.43 -6.53
C ALA A 278 -3.56 -8.00 -6.98
N SER A 279 -2.66 -8.27 -6.03
CA SER A 279 -1.33 -8.78 -6.31
C SER A 279 -0.70 -9.59 -5.18
N ALA A 280 0.28 -10.42 -5.56
CA ALA A 280 1.22 -11.08 -4.68
C ALA A 280 2.65 -10.61 -4.99
N ALA A 281 3.28 -9.90 -4.05
CA ALA A 281 4.65 -9.41 -4.20
C ALA A 281 5.68 -10.46 -3.75
N VAL A 282 6.65 -10.75 -4.63
CA VAL A 282 7.60 -11.86 -4.51
C VAL A 282 9.03 -11.36 -4.76
N ILE A 283 9.96 -11.82 -3.91
CA ILE A 283 11.40 -11.55 -4.05
C ILE A 283 12.14 -12.87 -4.33
N THR A 284 12.41 -13.65 -3.28
CA THR A 284 13.37 -14.76 -3.31
C THR A 284 12.88 -15.96 -4.12
N ALA A 285 11.57 -16.20 -4.18
CA ALA A 285 11.01 -17.27 -5.02
C ALA A 285 11.25 -17.04 -6.52
N ILE A 286 11.64 -15.82 -6.93
CA ILE A 286 12.12 -15.53 -8.29
C ILE A 286 13.65 -15.42 -8.31
N THR A 287 14.23 -14.57 -7.46
CA THR A 287 15.65 -14.21 -7.57
C THR A 287 16.61 -15.31 -7.15
N GLN A 288 16.16 -16.29 -6.38
CA GLN A 288 16.94 -17.45 -5.92
C GLN A 288 16.50 -18.76 -6.58
N ALA A 289 15.59 -18.71 -7.55
CA ALA A 289 15.18 -19.90 -8.30
C ALA A 289 16.28 -20.37 -9.26
N GLN A 290 16.39 -21.68 -9.46
CA GLN A 290 17.32 -22.26 -10.44
C GLN A 290 16.97 -21.84 -11.88
N ASP A 291 15.69 -21.80 -12.20
CA ASP A 291 15.15 -21.20 -13.43
C ASP A 291 14.16 -20.07 -13.06
N PRO A 292 14.61 -18.81 -13.02
CA PRO A 292 13.75 -17.67 -12.69
C PRO A 292 12.60 -17.46 -13.68
N ALA A 293 12.78 -17.81 -14.96
CA ALA A 293 11.74 -17.64 -15.96
C ALA A 293 10.62 -18.66 -15.76
N GLN A 294 10.97 -19.92 -15.44
CA GLN A 294 10.01 -20.94 -15.03
C GLN A 294 9.28 -20.53 -13.75
N ALA A 295 10.00 -20.08 -12.73
CA ALA A 295 9.40 -19.63 -11.47
C ALA A 295 8.38 -18.50 -11.69
N CYS A 296 8.68 -17.52 -12.56
CA CYS A 296 7.72 -16.48 -12.92
C CYS A 296 6.44 -17.05 -13.55
N ARG A 297 6.56 -17.99 -14.49
CA ARG A 297 5.41 -18.63 -15.16
C ARG A 297 4.55 -19.40 -14.15
N GLU A 298 5.17 -20.18 -13.28
CA GLU A 298 4.47 -20.97 -12.27
C GLU A 298 3.78 -20.10 -11.22
N LEU A 299 4.42 -19.01 -10.77
CA LEU A 299 3.82 -18.03 -9.87
C LEU A 299 2.60 -17.37 -10.51
N MET A 300 2.71 -16.94 -11.78
CA MET A 300 1.58 -16.32 -12.50
C MET A 300 0.42 -17.31 -12.67
N ALA A 301 0.72 -18.57 -13.02
CA ALA A 301 -0.29 -19.62 -13.12
C ALA A 301 -0.94 -19.90 -11.76
N GLY A 302 -0.16 -19.97 -10.68
CA GLY A 302 -0.66 -20.15 -9.32
C GLY A 302 -1.57 -19.01 -8.86
N PHE A 303 -1.15 -17.77 -9.10
CA PHE A 303 -1.96 -16.59 -8.80
C PHE A 303 -3.29 -16.62 -9.59
N ALA A 304 -3.24 -16.90 -10.90
CA ALA A 304 -4.43 -16.98 -11.74
C ALA A 304 -5.41 -18.06 -11.27
N ARG A 305 -4.91 -19.25 -10.88
CA ARG A 305 -5.75 -20.32 -10.30
C ARG A 305 -6.46 -19.85 -9.04
N GLY A 306 -5.71 -19.28 -8.08
CA GLY A 306 -6.28 -18.78 -6.83
C GLY A 306 -7.31 -17.67 -7.03
N ALA A 307 -7.04 -16.74 -7.97
CA ALA A 307 -7.98 -15.65 -8.31
C ALA A 307 -9.27 -16.17 -8.97
N SER A 308 -9.19 -17.27 -9.74
CA SER A 308 -10.35 -17.88 -10.41
C SER A 308 -11.20 -18.79 -9.52
N GLY A 309 -10.76 -19.08 -8.28
CA GLY A 309 -11.44 -20.01 -7.38
C GLY A 309 -11.34 -21.48 -7.78
N VAL A 310 -10.50 -21.83 -8.76
CA VAL A 310 -10.26 -23.23 -9.16
C VAL A 310 -9.30 -23.88 -8.16
N ALA A 311 -9.82 -24.77 -7.33
CA ALA A 311 -9.01 -25.56 -6.40
C ALA A 311 -8.01 -26.45 -7.17
N ALA A 312 -6.81 -26.62 -6.64
CA ALA A 312 -5.83 -27.55 -7.18
C ALA A 312 -6.40 -28.98 -7.09
N THR A 313 -6.64 -29.60 -8.24
CA THR A 313 -6.96 -31.03 -8.37
C THR A 313 -5.77 -31.89 -8.03
#